data_AF-A0A428J505-F1
#
_entry.id   AF-A0A428J505-F1
#
_cell.length_a   1.000
_cell.length_b   1.000
_cell.length_c   1.000
_cell.angle_alpha   90.00
_cell.angle_beta   90.00
_cell.angle_gamma   90.00
#
_symmetry.space_group_name_H-M   'P 1'
#
loop_
_entity.id
_entity.type
_entity.pdbx_description
1 polymer ?
#
loop_
_entity_poly.entity_id
_entity_poly.type
_entity_poly.pdbx_seq_one_letter_code
_entity_poly.pdbx_strand_id
1 'polypeptide(L)'
;MINRVNIPTQHILKPQVTQNVQQPTVSESTKQFSTFLKDAISSVNNAQIKSDTLTTKMALGENVDLHNVMIESQKASVSLQATLEIRNKVIEAYQEVMRMQI
;
A
#
# COMPACT_ATOMS: atom_id res chain seq x y z
N MET A 1 -18.23 23.10 67.78
CA MET A 1 -17.03 23.37 66.96
C MET A 1 -16.18 22.10 66.91
N ILE A 2 -16.18 21.38 65.79
CA ILE A 2 -15.19 20.34 65.49
C ILE A 2 -14.97 20.34 63.97
N ASN A 3 -13.75 20.66 63.58
CA ASN A 3 -13.29 20.79 62.21
C ASN A 3 -13.09 19.39 61.61
N ARG A 4 -13.61 19.11 60.40
CA ARG A 4 -13.25 17.91 59.62
C ARG A 4 -12.73 18.31 58.24
N VAL A 5 -11.41 18.42 58.20
CA VAL A 5 -10.47 18.04 57.13
C VAL A 5 -11.00 18.07 55.69
N ASN A 6 -10.57 19.10 54.96
CA ASN A 6 -10.48 19.13 53.50
C ASN A 6 -9.30 18.25 53.05
N ILE A 7 -9.55 17.20 52.29
CA ILE A 7 -8.50 16.38 51.65
C ILE A 7 -8.50 16.74 50.16
N PRO A 8 -7.42 17.32 49.60
CA PRO A 8 -7.30 17.46 48.15
C PRO A 8 -7.07 16.06 47.57
N THR A 9 -8.09 15.51 46.90
CA THR A 9 -7.94 14.27 46.14
C THR A 9 -6.90 14.50 45.05
N GLN A 10 -5.77 13.83 45.22
CA GLN A 10 -4.62 13.84 44.35
C GLN A 10 -4.99 13.48 42.91
N HIS A 11 -4.36 14.20 41.99
CA HIS A 11 -4.36 14.00 40.55
C HIS A 11 -3.98 12.54 40.22
N ILE A 12 -4.98 11.68 39.98
CA ILE A 12 -4.72 10.42 39.29
C ILE A 12 -4.62 10.73 37.80
N LEU A 13 -3.38 10.69 37.33
CA LEU A 13 -2.99 10.75 35.93
C LEU A 13 -3.86 9.78 35.12
N LYS A 14 -4.75 10.32 34.28
CA LYS A 14 -5.34 9.56 33.18
C LYS A 14 -4.18 9.09 32.30
N PRO A 15 -4.06 7.80 31.93
CA PRO A 15 -3.32 7.44 30.74
C PRO A 15 -4.10 8.00 29.54
N GLN A 16 -3.86 9.27 29.20
CA GLN A 16 -4.25 9.84 27.91
C GLN A 16 -3.24 9.35 26.87
N VAL A 17 -3.37 8.11 26.44
CA VAL A 17 -3.04 7.72 25.07
C VAL A 17 -4.09 6.72 24.61
N THR A 18 -5.34 7.17 24.52
CA THR A 18 -6.26 6.57 23.55
C THR A 18 -5.86 7.16 22.20
N GLN A 19 -4.82 6.59 21.59
CA GLN A 19 -4.60 6.77 20.16
C GLN A 19 -5.84 6.20 19.47
N ASN A 20 -6.72 7.10 19.11
CA ASN A 20 -7.87 6.85 18.28
C ASN A 20 -7.33 6.52 16.89
N VAL A 21 -6.86 5.28 16.70
CA VAL A 21 -6.70 4.72 15.36
C VAL A 21 -8.12 4.44 14.91
N GLN A 22 -8.77 5.48 14.39
CA GLN A 22 -10.02 5.32 13.66
C GLN A 22 -9.75 4.31 12.55
N GLN A 23 -10.27 3.12 12.73
CA GLN A 23 -10.26 2.09 11.72
C GLN A 23 -11.01 2.67 10.51
N PRO A 24 -10.37 2.79 9.34
CA PRO A 24 -10.99 3.45 8.20
C PRO A 24 -12.32 2.77 7.90
N THR A 25 -13.38 3.58 7.84
CA THR A 25 -14.72 3.08 7.50
C THR A 25 -14.70 2.50 6.08
N VAL A 26 -15.58 1.56 5.77
CA VAL A 26 -15.69 0.92 4.44
C VAL A 26 -15.86 1.97 3.32
N SER A 27 -16.47 3.12 3.62
CA SER A 27 -16.60 4.25 2.69
C SER A 27 -15.27 4.95 2.42
N GLU A 28 -14.45 5.11 3.45
CA GLU A 28 -13.15 5.75 3.38
C GLU A 28 -12.11 4.88 2.68
N SER A 29 -12.15 3.56 2.89
CA SER A 29 -11.33 2.60 2.12
C SER A 29 -11.74 2.54 0.65
N THR A 30 -13.04 2.66 0.33
CA THR A 30 -13.53 2.73 -1.05
C THR A 30 -13.04 3.99 -1.77
N LYS A 31 -13.04 5.14 -1.08
CA LYS A 31 -12.51 6.40 -1.62
C LYS A 31 -11.00 6.33 -1.85
N GLN A 32 -10.25 5.75 -0.91
CA GLN A 32 -8.81 5.53 -1.07
C GLN A 32 -8.49 4.58 -2.23
N PHE A 33 -9.27 3.50 -2.40
CA PHE A 33 -9.14 2.60 -3.53
C PHE A 33 -9.44 3.28 -4.87
N SER A 34 -10.48 4.12 -4.94
CA SER A 34 -10.81 4.88 -6.16
C SER A 34 -9.69 5.84 -6.55
N THR A 35 -9.10 6.54 -5.57
CA THR A 35 -7.92 7.39 -5.80
C THR A 35 -6.73 6.56 -6.28
N PHE A 36 -6.42 5.46 -5.60
CA PHE A 36 -5.33 4.55 -5.99
C PHE A 36 -5.51 4.01 -7.42
N LEU A 37 -6.73 3.63 -7.79
CA LEU A 37 -7.05 3.16 -9.13
C LEU A 37 -6.83 4.25 -10.18
N LYS A 38 -7.23 5.49 -9.88
CA LYS A 38 -7.02 6.63 -10.78
C LYS A 38 -5.54 6.96 -10.95
N ASP A 39 -4.76 6.86 -9.88
CA ASP A 39 -3.31 7.06 -9.90
C ASP A 39 -2.62 5.93 -10.68
N ALA A 40 -3.07 4.68 -10.51
CA ALA A 40 -2.58 3.54 -11.26
C ALA A 40 -2.83 3.70 -12.77
N ILE A 41 -4.04 4.09 -13.18
CA ILE A 41 -4.38 4.35 -14.58
C ILE A 41 -3.51 5.48 -15.15
N SER A 42 -3.30 6.55 -14.37
CA SER A 42 -2.46 7.68 -14.79
C SER A 42 -0.98 7.27 -14.90
N SER A 43 -0.51 6.39 -14.02
CA SER A 43 0.83 5.83 -14.06
C SER A 43 1.05 4.95 -15.30
N VAL A 44 0.07 4.12 -15.66
CA VAL A 44 0.11 3.30 -16.89
C VAL A 44 0.18 4.18 -18.14
N ASN A 45 -0.62 5.24 -18.20
CA ASN A 45 -0.57 6.19 -19.32
C ASN A 45 0.83 6.84 -19.45
N ASN A 46 1.39 7.31 -18.33
CA ASN A 46 2.75 7.85 -18.33
C ASN A 46 3.81 6.82 -18.74
N ALA A 47 3.67 5.57 -18.30
CA ALA A 47 4.56 4.49 -18.70
C ALA A 47 4.46 4.20 -20.21
N GLN A 48 3.27 4.28 -20.79
CA GLN A 48 3.04 4.10 -22.23
C GLN A 48 3.70 5.21 -23.06
N ILE A 49 3.51 6.48 -22.68
CA ILE A 49 4.18 7.62 -23.34
C ILE A 49 5.71 7.48 -23.26
N LYS A 50 6.21 7.05 -22.10
CA LYS A 50 7.65 6.81 -21.90
C LYS A 50 8.14 5.64 -22.75
N SER A 51 7.35 4.57 -22.88
CA SER A 51 7.64 3.44 -23.75
C SER A 51 7.71 3.87 -25.20
N ASP A 52 6.74 4.64 -25.70
CA ASP A 52 6.75 5.13 -27.09
C ASP A 52 8.01 5.98 -27.38
N THR A 53 8.40 6.81 -26.41
CA THR A 53 9.63 7.60 -26.47
C THR A 53 10.88 6.70 -26.52
N LEU A 54 10.92 5.66 -25.69
CA LEU A 54 12.04 4.71 -25.65
C LEU A 54 12.09 3.81 -26.89
N THR A 55 10.94 3.39 -27.43
CA THR A 55 10.84 2.66 -28.70
C THR A 55 11.33 3.52 -29.86
N THR A 56 11.00 4.82 -29.86
CA THR A 56 11.55 5.77 -30.82
C THR A 56 13.08 5.89 -30.70
N LYS A 57 13.61 5.88 -29.47
CA LYS A 57 15.07 5.88 -29.22
C LYS A 57 15.74 4.54 -29.56
N MET A 58 15.07 3.42 -29.35
CA MET A 58 15.57 2.10 -29.71
C MET A 58 15.60 1.90 -31.23
N ALA A 59 14.61 2.41 -31.95
CA ALA A 59 14.63 2.46 -33.41
C ALA A 59 15.80 3.28 -33.97
N LEU A 60 16.40 4.16 -33.15
CA LEU A 60 17.63 4.90 -33.45
C LEU A 60 18.91 4.08 -33.17
N GLY A 61 18.81 2.84 -32.67
CA GLY A 61 19.87 1.83 -32.74
C GLY A 61 20.87 1.78 -31.56
N GLU A 62 20.41 1.94 -30.32
CA GLU A 62 21.30 1.83 -29.15
C GLU A 62 21.59 0.37 -28.73
N ASN A 63 22.88 0.11 -28.46
CA ASN A 63 23.53 -1.20 -28.22
C ASN A 63 22.88 -2.01 -27.07
N VAL A 64 22.41 -3.23 -27.37
CA VAL A 64 21.90 -4.17 -26.37
C VAL A 64 22.92 -5.28 -26.15
N ASP A 65 23.49 -5.33 -24.95
CA ASP A 65 24.41 -6.38 -24.52
C ASP A 65 23.63 -7.65 -24.16
N LEU A 66 23.91 -8.78 -24.83
CA LEU A 66 23.23 -10.07 -24.65
C LEU A 66 23.23 -10.55 -23.19
N HIS A 67 24.26 -10.18 -22.41
CA HIS A 67 24.34 -10.54 -20.99
C HIS A 67 23.20 -9.92 -20.18
N ASN A 68 22.84 -8.66 -20.50
CA ASN A 68 21.75 -7.96 -19.83
C ASN A 68 20.40 -8.59 -20.14
N VAL A 69 20.18 -9.09 -21.37
CA VAL A 69 18.92 -9.77 -21.74
C VAL A 69 18.70 -11.02 -20.89
N MET A 70 19.74 -11.81 -20.65
CA MET A 70 19.65 -13.01 -19.82
C MET A 70 19.36 -12.67 -18.35
N ILE A 71 20.03 -11.66 -17.81
CA ILE A 71 19.81 -11.19 -16.42
C ILE A 71 18.37 -10.67 -16.26
N GLU A 72 17.92 -9.82 -17.18
CA GLU A 72 16.56 -9.27 -17.12
C GLU A 72 15.49 -10.35 -17.29
N SER A 73 15.72 -11.36 -18.14
CA SER A 73 14.84 -12.53 -18.25
C SER A 73 14.75 -13.31 -16.94
N GLN A 74 15.88 -13.56 -16.27
CA GLN A 74 15.90 -14.27 -14.99
C GLN A 74 15.18 -13.46 -13.89
N LYS A 75 15.43 -12.14 -13.84
CA LYS A 75 14.79 -11.21 -12.92
C LYS A 75 13.29 -11.13 -13.14
N ALA A 76 12.83 -11.10 -14.39
CA ALA A 76 11.42 -11.10 -14.74
C ALA A 76 10.73 -12.39 -14.27
N SER A 77 11.37 -13.54 -14.46
CA SER A 77 10.86 -14.84 -13.98
C SER A 77 10.65 -14.87 -12.46
N VAL A 78 11.66 -14.44 -11.69
CA VAL A 78 11.58 -14.37 -10.22
C VAL A 78 10.53 -13.36 -9.77
N SER A 79 10.44 -12.21 -10.43
CA SER A 79 9.45 -11.16 -10.10
C SER A 79 8.02 -11.63 -10.37
N LEU A 80 7.82 -12.39 -11.45
CA LEU A 80 6.52 -12.99 -11.77
C LEU A 80 6.10 -13.99 -10.69
N GLN A 81 7.02 -14.87 -10.26
CA GLN A 81 6.76 -15.82 -9.18
C GLN A 81 6.37 -15.09 -7.89
N ALA A 82 7.12 -14.07 -7.49
CA ALA A 82 6.78 -13.26 -6.31
C ALA A 82 5.41 -12.58 -6.44
N THR A 83 5.06 -12.10 -7.64
CA THR A 83 3.75 -11.48 -7.90
C THR A 83 2.61 -12.47 -7.73
N LEU A 84 2.79 -13.73 -8.15
CA LEU A 84 1.78 -14.78 -7.97
C LEU A 84 1.55 -15.08 -6.49
N GLU A 85 2.62 -15.16 -5.69
CA GLU A 85 2.51 -15.35 -4.24
C GLU A 85 1.78 -14.19 -3.56
N ILE A 86 2.13 -12.95 -3.92
CA ILE A 86 1.44 -11.75 -3.41
C ILE A 86 -0.04 -11.78 -3.80
N ARG A 87 -0.38 -12.12 -5.05
CA ARG A 87 -1.77 -12.24 -5.51
C ARG A 87 -2.55 -13.23 -4.65
N ASN A 88 -1.98 -14.41 -4.38
CA ASN A 88 -2.61 -15.42 -3.56
C ASN A 88 -2.87 -14.89 -2.14
N LYS A 89 -1.87 -14.24 -1.51
CA LYS A 89 -2.00 -13.66 -0.16
C LYS A 89 -3.03 -12.54 -0.07
N VAL A 90 -3.16 -11.71 -1.12
CA VAL A 90 -4.18 -10.65 -1.17
C VAL A 90 -5.59 -11.23 -1.27
N ILE A 91 -5.78 -12.31 -2.04
CA ILE A 91 -7.07 -13.02 -2.12
C ILE A 91 -7.43 -13.64 -0.77
N GLU A 92 -6.47 -14.30 -0.11
CA GLU A 92 -6.65 -14.86 1.24
C GLU A 92 -7.05 -13.76 2.24
N ALA A 93 -6.35 -12.63 2.24
CA ALA A 93 -6.64 -11.50 3.13
C ALA A 93 -8.04 -10.91 2.89
N TYR A 94 -8.47 -10.79 1.62
CA TYR A 94 -9.82 -10.35 1.29
C TYR A 94 -10.89 -11.31 1.80
N GLN A 95 -10.69 -12.61 1.61
CA GLN A 95 -11.60 -13.63 2.11
C GLN A 95 -11.69 -13.62 3.65
N GLU A 96 -10.56 -13.40 4.33
CA GLU A 96 -10.52 -13.34 5.80
C GLU A 96 -11.30 -12.14 6.34
N VAL A 97 -11.12 -10.96 5.74
CA VAL A 97 -11.90 -9.76 6.11
C VAL A 97 -13.40 -9.97 5.91
N MET A 98 -13.81 -10.68 4.85
CA MET A 98 -15.21 -11.04 4.62
C MET A 98 -15.76 -12.01 5.68
N ARG A 99 -14.94 -12.97 6.14
CA ARG A 99 -15.32 -13.90 7.22
C ARG A 99 -15.43 -13.23 8.59
N MET A 100 -14.69 -12.15 8.84
CA MET A 100 -14.78 -11.40 10.10
C MET A 100 -16.05 -10.53 10.22
N GLN A 101 -16.71 -10.22 9.10
CA GLN A 101 -17.85 -9.28 9.07
C GLN A 101 -19.22 -9.96 9.12
N ILE A 102 -19.28 -11.29 9.00
CA ILE A 102 -20.52 -12.08 9.15
C ILE A 102 -20.73 -12.58 10.58
#